data_AF-A0A3D5JFX8-F1
#
_entry.id   AF-A0A3D5JFX8-F1
#
_cell.length_a   1.000
_cell.length_b   1.000
_cell.length_c   1.000
_cell.angle_alpha   90.00
_cell.angle_beta   90.00
_cell.angle_gamma   90.00
#
_symmetry.space_group_name_H-M   'P 1'
#
loop_
_entity.id
_entity.type
_entity.pdbx_description
1 polymer ?
#
loop_
_entity_poly.entity_id
_entity_poly.type
_entity_poly.pdbx_seq_one_letter_code
_entity_poly.pdbx_strand_id
1 'polypeptide(L)' 'MSCFETIQAYGLRSIGIGERLLPKSDFTLCEQFVLIGSGMIWNVYFGAMALAIGFWFAMALAVGK' A
#
# COMPACT_ATOMS: atom_id res chain seq x y z
N MET A 1 14.28 14.97 10.79
CA MET A 1 14.01 13.53 10.57
C MET A 1 14.90 13.06 9.45
N SER A 2 15.57 11.91 9.58
CA SER A 2 16.23 11.31 8.42
C SER A 2 15.16 10.68 7.51
N CYS A 3 15.33 10.78 6.19
CA CYS A 3 14.47 10.12 5.21
C CYS A 3 14.33 8.61 5.50
N PHE A 4 15.39 8.01 6.04
CA PHE A 4 15.45 6.60 6.42
C PHE A 4 14.55 6.25 7.61
N GLU A 5 14.51 7.09 8.66
CA GLU A 5 13.56 6.92 9.77
C GLU A 5 12.11 7.04 9.31
N THR A 6 11.81 7.96 8.39
CA THR A 6 10.46 8.12 7.85
C THR A 6 10.02 6.87 7.08
N ILE A 7 10.90 6.27 6.28
CA ILE A 7 10.61 5.01 5.58
C ILE A 7 10.29 3.90 6.60
N GLN A 8 11.08 3.79 7.67
CA GLN A 8 10.90 2.74 8.66
C GLN A 8 9.63 2.94 9.52
N ALA A 9 9.30 4.18 9.86
CA ALA A 9 8.14 4.50 10.69
C ALA A 9 6.81 4.56 9.91
N TYR A 10 6.82 5.00 8.65
CA TYR A 10 5.62 5.30 7.87
C TYR A 10 5.47 4.46 6.59
N GLY A 11 6.51 3.77 6.12
CA GLY A 11 6.47 3.03 4.84
C GLY A 11 5.43 1.90 4.80
N LEU A 12 5.19 1.24 5.94
CA LEU A 12 4.21 0.15 6.08
C LEU A 12 2.94 0.55 6.83
N ARG A 13 2.73 1.87 7.02
CA ARG A 13 1.58 2.41 7.74
C ARG A 13 0.25 1.91 7.18
N SER A 14 0.13 1.81 5.86
CA SER A 14 -1.08 1.36 5.16
C SER A 14 -1.45 -0.10 5.42
N ILE A 15 -0.47 -0.92 5.80
CA ILE A 15 -0.64 -2.33 6.19
C ILE A 15 -0.88 -2.44 7.72
N GLY A 16 -0.81 -1.33 8.45
CA GLY A 16 -1.05 -1.27 9.89
C GLY A 16 0.20 -1.40 10.76
N ILE A 17 1.39 -1.36 10.17
CA ILE A 17 2.67 -1.39 10.88
C ILE A 17 3.27 0.02 10.87
N GLY A 18 3.46 0.61 12.05
CA GLY A 18 4.11 1.92 12.20
C GLY A 18 3.25 2.99 12.86
N GLU A 19 3.76 4.22 12.86
CA GLU A 19 3.16 5.40 13.49
C GLU A 19 1.91 5.86 12.70
N ARG A 20 0.78 6.04 13.40
CA ARG A 20 -0.47 6.55 12.80
C ARG A 20 -0.60 8.07 12.85
N LEU A 21 0.28 8.75 13.55
CA LEU A 21 0.32 10.21 13.59
C LEU A 21 0.89 10.74 12.28
N LEU A 22 0.17 11.63 11.60
CA LEU A 22 0.74 12.35 10.45
C LEU A 22 1.74 13.39 10.99
N PRO A 23 2.95 13.52 10.42
CA PRO A 23 3.86 14.60 10.76
C PRO A 23 3.13 15.95 10.62
N LYS A 24 3.22 16.85 11.61
CA LYS A 24 2.45 18.11 11.62
C LYS A 24 3.23 19.34 11.14
N SER A 25 4.52 19.21 10.81
CA SER A 25 5.38 20.33 10.40
C SER A 25 6.54 19.84 9.51
N ASP A 26 6.83 20.59 8.45
CA ASP A 26 7.93 20.44 7.46
C ASP A 26 8.01 19.09 6.74
N PHE A 27 7.35 18.98 5.57
CA PHE A 27 7.45 17.82 4.67
C PHE A 27 8.50 18.04 3.58
N THR A 28 9.53 17.21 3.59
CA THR A 28 10.50 17.08 2.50
C THR A 28 9.93 16.22 1.36
N LEU A 29 10.59 16.23 0.19
CA LEU A 29 10.24 15.35 -0.94
C LEU A 29 10.20 13.86 -0.53
N CYS A 30 11.12 13.44 0.34
CA CYS A 30 11.15 12.04 0.80
C CYS A 30 9.90 11.66 1.58
N GLU A 31 9.42 12.50 2.50
CA GLU A 31 8.21 12.20 3.28
C GLU A 31 6.97 12.09 2.40
N GLN A 32 6.84 12.95 1.38
CA GLN A 32 5.74 12.84 0.41
C GLN A 32 5.77 11.50 -0.33
N PHE A 33 6.94 11.07 -0.82
CA PHE A 33 7.07 9.78 -1.50
C PHE A 33 6.72 8.61 -0.58
N VAL A 34 7.16 8.63 0.68
CA VAL A 34 6.88 7.55 1.64
C VAL A 34 5.40 7.51 2.01
N LEU A 35 4.77 8.66 2.27
CA LEU A 35 3.37 8.73 2.65
C LEU A 35 2.45 8.29 1.50
N ILE A 36 2.66 8.83 0.30
CA ILE A 36 1.91 8.45 -0.90
C ILE A 36 2.19 6.99 -1.26
N GLY A 37 3.46 6.60 -1.25
CA GLY A 37 3.92 5.24 -1.54
C GLY A 37 3.28 4.21 -0.60
N SER A 38 3.21 4.50 0.70
CA SER A 38 2.54 3.64 1.67
C SER A 38 1.08 3.39 1.27
N GLY A 39 0.32 4.45 0.95
CA GLY A 39 -1.07 4.32 0.51
C GLY A 39 -1.22 3.50 -0.78
N MET A 40 -0.32 3.71 -1.75
CA MET A 40 -0.36 2.98 -3.02
C MET A 40 -0.09 1.47 -2.85
N ILE A 41 0.73 1.05 -1.89
CA ILE A 41 1.00 -0.38 -1.63
C ILE A 41 -0.30 -1.13 -1.35
N TRP A 42 -1.22 -0.54 -0.59
CA TRP A 42 -2.51 -1.16 -0.30
C TRP A 42 -3.39 -1.32 -1.54
N ASN A 43 -3.40 -0.32 -2.44
CA ASN A 43 -4.12 -0.40 -3.71
C ASN A 43 -3.55 -1.50 -4.62
N VAL A 44 -2.22 -1.63 -4.69
CA VAL A 44 -1.57 -2.70 -5.48
C VAL A 44 -1.93 -4.07 -4.92
N TYR A 45 -1.88 -4.26 -3.59
CA TYR A 45 -2.29 -5.50 -2.95
C TYR A 45 -3.74 -5.87 -3.28
N PHE A 46 -4.66 -4.91 -3.13
CA PHE A 46 -6.07 -5.11 -3.46
C PHE A 46 -6.29 -5.41 -4.95
N GLY A 47 -5.60 -4.69 -5.83
CA GLY A 47 -5.68 -4.90 -7.28
C GLY A 47 -5.20 -6.29 -7.70
N ALA A 48 -4.06 -6.74 -7.18
CA ALA A 48 -3.54 -8.08 -7.44
C ALA A 48 -4.49 -9.17 -6.95
N MET A 49 -5.04 -9.02 -5.74
CA MET A 49 -6.02 -9.93 -5.18
C MET A 49 -7.30 -9.98 -6.03
N ALA A 50 -7.80 -8.84 -6.47
CA ALA A 50 -8.99 -8.75 -7.33
C ALA A 50 -8.77 -9.45 -8.69
N LEU A 51 -7.61 -9.24 -9.32
CA LEU A 51 -7.26 -9.90 -10.58
C LEU A 51 -7.13 -11.42 -10.41
N ALA A 52 -6.48 -11.88 -9.33
CA ALA A 52 -6.33 -13.30 -9.05
C ALA A 52 -7.71 -13.96 -8.86
N ILE A 53 -8.54 -13.41 -7.98
CA ILE A 53 -9.89 -13.95 -7.72
C ILE A 53 -10.75 -13.89 -9.00
N GLY A 54 -10.73 -12.77 -9.72
CA GLY A 54 -11.50 -12.60 -10.95
C GLY A 54 -11.12 -13.61 -12.04
N PHE A 55 -9.82 -13.87 -12.21
CA PHE A 55 -9.33 -14.88 -13.16
C PHE A 55 -9.79 -16.29 -12.79
N TRP A 56 -9.59 -16.71 -11.54
CA TRP A 56 -10.00 -18.04 -11.08
C TRP A 56 -11.53 -18.22 -11.13
N PHE A 57 -12.29 -17.18 -10.81
CA PHE A 57 -13.74 -17.20 -10.90
C PHE A 57 -14.21 -17.35 -12.36
N ALA A 58 -13.59 -16.63 -13.30
CA ALA A 58 -13.88 -16.78 -14.73
C ALA A 58 -13.57 -18.20 -15.24
N MET A 59 -12.44 -18.79 -14.82
CA MET A 59 -12.08 -20.17 -15.16
C MET A 59 -13.07 -21.18 -14.61
N ALA A 60 -13.51 -21.03 -13.35
CA ALA A 60 -14.49 -21.92 -12.74
C ALA A 60 -15.83 -21.89 -13.47
N LEU A 61 -16.30 -20.69 -13.88
CA LEU A 61 -17.51 -20.53 -14.68
C LEU A 61 -17.37 -21.16 -16.07
N ALA A 62 -16.19 -21.07 -16.70
CA ALA A 62 -15.94 -21.64 -18.02
C ALA A 62 -15.93 -23.18 -18.02
N VAL A 63 -15.43 -23.80 -16.94
CA VAL A 63 -15.44 -25.27 -16.77
C VAL A 63 -16.82 -25.80 -16.43
N GLY A 64 -17.68 -25.00 -15.80
CA GLY A 64 -19.05 -25.38 -15.44
C GLY A 64 -20.06 -25.50 -16.59
N LYS A 65 -19.60 -25.44 -17.85
CA LYS A 65 -20.42 -25.57 -19.07
C LYS A 65 -20.23 -26.95 -19.72
#